data_AF-A0A7S2R9L5-F1
#
_entry.id   AF-A0A7S2R9L5-F1
#
_cell.length_a   1.000
_cell.length_b   1.000
_cell.length_c   1.000
_cell.angle_alpha   90.00
_cell.angle_beta   90.00
_cell.angle_gamma   90.00
#
_symmetry.space_group_name_H-M   'P 1'
#
loop_
_entity.id
_entity.type
_entity.pdbx_description
1 polymer ?
#
loop_
_entity_poly.entity_id
_entity_poly.type
_entity_poly.pdbx_seq_one_letter_code
_entity_poly.pdbx_strand_id
1 'polypeptide(L)'
;SKSKSILVALKLTKFASLGSMLLTVGAYTTIYGFPYAAGMVGLILVHESGHALTMRHLNVPFSPMIFIPFMGAAVAMKRPPRDAYEEALIALGGPVLGTAGSLAVWGVGLSTGSQLCLALADFAFMI
;
A
#
# COMPACT_ATOMS: atom_id res chain seq x y z
N SER A 1 -18.71 -7.29 -28.30
CA SER A 1 -18.17 -8.03 -27.13
C SER A 1 -17.65 -7.06 -26.07
N LYS A 2 -18.55 -6.36 -25.35
CA LYS A 2 -18.17 -5.37 -24.32
C LYS A 2 -17.50 -6.02 -23.10
N SER A 3 -17.83 -7.29 -22.81
CA SER A 3 -17.28 -8.05 -21.69
C SER A 3 -15.79 -8.39 -21.86
N LYS A 4 -15.31 -8.71 -23.08
CA LYS A 4 -13.88 -8.94 -23.36
C LYS A 4 -13.03 -7.68 -23.16
N SER A 5 -13.52 -6.50 -23.56
CA SER A 5 -12.79 -5.24 -23.37
C SER A 5 -12.66 -4.83 -21.91
N ILE A 6 -13.69 -5.07 -21.09
CA ILE A 6 -13.66 -4.80 -19.65
C ILE A 6 -12.64 -5.73 -18.96
N LEU A 7 -12.63 -7.02 -19.31
CA LEU A 7 -11.66 -7.99 -18.79
C LEU A 7 -10.20 -7.65 -19.16
N VAL A 8 -9.95 -7.16 -20.38
CA VAL A 8 -8.62 -6.74 -20.83
C VAL A 8 -8.18 -5.46 -20.09
N ALA A 9 -9.06 -4.47 -19.93
CA ALA A 9 -8.77 -3.26 -19.16
C ALA A 9 -8.51 -3.54 -17.67
N LEU A 10 -9.26 -4.49 -17.07
CA LEU A 10 -9.05 -4.92 -15.68
C LEU A 10 -7.72 -5.65 -15.49
N LYS A 11 -7.27 -6.41 -16.50
CA LYS A 11 -5.95 -7.05 -16.47
C LYS A 11 -4.84 -6.01 -16.60
N LEU A 12 -4.92 -5.11 -17.59
CA LEU A 12 -3.92 -4.06 -17.84
C LEU A 12 -3.71 -3.15 -16.64
N THR A 13 -4.79 -2.74 -15.96
CA THR A 13 -4.71 -1.89 -14.75
C THR A 13 -4.02 -2.58 -13.58
N LYS A 14 -4.24 -3.89 -13.40
CA LYS A 14 -3.52 -4.70 -12.40
C LYS A 14 -2.05 -4.88 -12.77
N PHE A 15 -1.73 -5.07 -14.05
CA PHE A 15 -0.35 -5.16 -14.53
C PHE A 15 0.41 -3.85 -14.36
N ALA A 16 -0.23 -2.71 -14.57
CA ALA A 16 0.38 -1.40 -14.35
C ALA A 16 0.72 -1.16 -12.87
N SER A 17 -0.19 -1.49 -11.96
CA SER A 17 0.04 -1.40 -10.51
C SER A 17 1.22 -2.28 -10.08
N LEU A 18 1.20 -3.56 -10.49
CA LEU A 18 2.29 -4.49 -10.19
C LEU A 18 3.63 -4.05 -10.81
N GLY A 19 3.61 -3.55 -12.04
CA GLY A 19 4.81 -3.00 -12.70
C GLY A 19 5.40 -1.81 -11.94
N SER A 20 4.55 -0.87 -11.51
CA SER A 20 4.98 0.28 -10.71
C SER A 20 5.56 -0.12 -9.34
N MET A 21 4.98 -1.16 -8.71
CA MET A 21 5.45 -1.72 -7.46
C MET A 21 6.83 -2.38 -7.63
N LEU A 22 7.00 -3.23 -8.64
CA LEU A 22 8.27 -3.89 -8.93
C LEU A 22 9.37 -2.89 -9.30
N LEU A 23 9.02 -1.86 -10.06
CA LEU A 23 9.94 -0.76 -10.38
C LEU A 23 10.36 0.00 -9.12
N THR A 24 9.44 0.22 -8.19
CA THR A 24 9.72 0.84 -6.88
C THR A 24 10.63 -0.05 -6.02
N VAL A 25 10.39 -1.36 -5.96
CA VAL A 25 11.29 -2.32 -5.29
C VAL A 25 12.69 -2.27 -5.90
N GLY A 26 12.79 -2.29 -7.24
CA GLY A 26 14.06 -2.21 -7.96
C GLY A 26 14.82 -0.92 -7.63
N ALA A 27 14.13 0.22 -7.63
CA ALA A 27 14.72 1.52 -7.29
C ALA A 27 15.25 1.57 -5.85
N TYR A 28 14.49 1.05 -4.88
CA TYR A 28 14.95 1.03 -3.48
C TYR A 28 16.00 -0.03 -3.19
N THR A 29 16.06 -1.10 -3.98
CA THR A 29 17.08 -2.16 -3.83
C THR A 29 18.48 -1.60 -4.02
N THR A 30 18.67 -0.58 -4.89
CA THR A 30 19.99 0.03 -5.11
C THR A 30 20.46 0.89 -3.93
N ILE A 31 19.55 1.30 -3.04
CA ILE A 31 19.85 2.15 -1.88
C ILE A 31 19.94 1.31 -0.60
N TYR A 32 18.96 0.45 -0.34
CA TYR A 32 18.79 -0.24 0.93
C TYR A 32 19.05 -1.75 0.85
N GLY A 33 19.28 -2.30 -0.34
CA GLY A 33 19.31 -3.73 -0.58
C GLY A 33 17.92 -4.36 -0.69
N PHE A 34 17.88 -5.53 -1.32
CA PHE A 34 16.62 -6.19 -1.70
C PHE A 34 15.70 -6.54 -0.52
N PRO A 35 16.19 -7.11 0.60
CA PRO A 35 15.30 -7.52 1.70
C PRO A 35 14.54 -6.33 2.32
N TYR A 36 15.23 -5.21 2.53
CA TYR A 36 14.62 -4.01 3.06
C TYR A 36 13.69 -3.37 2.04
N ALA A 37 14.11 -3.22 0.78
CA ALA A 37 13.27 -2.65 -0.27
C ALA A 37 11.96 -3.43 -0.47
N ALA A 38 12.02 -4.76 -0.51
CA ALA A 38 10.84 -5.61 -0.65
C ALA A 38 9.92 -5.51 0.58
N GLY A 39 10.47 -5.55 1.79
CA GLY A 39 9.71 -5.39 3.03
C GLY A 39 9.04 -4.02 3.13
N MET A 40 9.77 -2.96 2.82
CA MET A 40 9.31 -1.57 2.86
C MET A 40 8.16 -1.34 1.88
N VAL A 41 8.30 -1.77 0.61
CA VAL A 41 7.22 -1.66 -0.38
C VAL A 41 6.02 -2.55 0.00
N GLY A 42 6.28 -3.72 0.61
CA GLY A 42 5.23 -4.56 1.17
C GLY A 42 4.43 -3.88 2.27
N LEU A 43 5.09 -3.13 3.16
CA LEU A 43 4.44 -2.39 4.24
C LEU A 43 3.66 -1.18 3.73
N ILE A 44 4.18 -0.46 2.73
CA ILE A 44 3.42 0.58 2.01
C ILE A 44 2.16 -0.02 1.38
N LEU A 45 2.26 -1.20 0.76
CA LEU A 45 1.10 -1.88 0.20
C LEU A 45 0.04 -2.21 1.27
N VAL A 46 0.46 -2.65 2.46
CA VAL A 46 -0.45 -2.89 3.60
C VAL A 46 -1.13 -1.59 4.01
N HIS A 47 -0.40 -0.49 4.13
CA HIS A 47 -0.96 0.83 4.43
C HIS A 47 -2.00 1.25 3.38
N GLU A 48 -1.65 1.28 2.09
CA GLU A 48 -2.59 1.67 1.01
C GLU A 48 -3.81 0.76 0.90
N SER A 49 -3.63 -0.53 1.23
CA SER A 49 -4.74 -1.47 1.30
C SER A 49 -5.77 -1.08 2.37
N GLY A 50 -5.35 -0.42 3.45
CA GLY A 50 -6.23 0.08 4.50
C GLY A 50 -7.17 1.18 3.99
N HIS A 51 -6.64 2.14 3.23
CA HIS A 51 -7.44 3.14 2.51
C HIS A 51 -8.40 2.46 1.52
N ALA A 52 -7.90 1.52 0.70
CA ALA A 52 -8.69 0.84 -0.31
C ALA A 52 -9.83 -0.02 0.28
N LEU A 53 -9.58 -0.72 1.39
CA LEU A 53 -10.57 -1.50 2.10
C LEU A 53 -11.66 -0.60 2.71
N THR A 54 -11.27 0.55 3.26
CA THR A 54 -12.22 1.50 3.84
C THR A 54 -13.09 2.13 2.75
N MET A 55 -12.50 2.55 1.64
CA MET A 55 -13.26 3.01 0.46
C MET A 55 -14.21 1.94 -0.07
N ARG A 56 -13.77 0.68 -0.14
CA ARG A 56 -14.62 -0.44 -0.53
C ARG A 56 -15.79 -0.62 0.44
N HIS A 57 -15.56 -0.52 1.75
CA HIS A 57 -16.61 -0.64 2.77
C HIS A 57 -17.63 0.50 2.67
N LEU A 58 -17.18 1.71 2.37
CA LEU A 58 -18.01 2.91 2.22
C LEU A 58 -18.63 3.05 0.81
N ASN A 59 -18.43 2.08 -0.08
CA ASN A 59 -18.88 2.13 -1.47
C ASN A 59 -18.37 3.38 -2.23
N VAL A 60 -17.16 3.83 -1.92
CA VAL A 60 -16.44 4.92 -2.60
C VAL A 60 -15.66 4.28 -3.75
N PRO A 61 -15.96 4.58 -5.03
CA PRO A 61 -15.19 4.03 -6.13
C PRO A 61 -13.77 4.62 -6.11
N PHE A 62 -12.77 3.76 -6.30
CA PHE A 62 -11.36 4.14 -6.27
C PHE A 62 -10.59 3.64 -7.49
N SER A 63 -9.41 4.22 -7.70
CA SER A 63 -8.46 3.90 -8.77
C SER A 63 -7.52 2.77 -8.34
N PRO A 64 -6.85 2.06 -9.28
CA PRO A 64 -5.78 1.14 -8.91
C PRO A 64 -4.69 1.86 -8.09
N MET A 65 -4.04 1.14 -7.17
CA MET A 65 -2.88 1.65 -6.43
C MET A 65 -1.71 1.89 -7.40
N ILE A 66 -1.06 3.03 -7.27
CA ILE A 66 0.13 3.38 -8.06
C ILE A 66 1.29 3.59 -7.10
N PHE A 67 2.42 2.92 -7.35
CA PHE A 67 3.65 3.10 -6.61
C PHE A 67 4.59 4.02 -7.39
N ILE A 68 5.15 5.02 -6.71
CA ILE A 68 6.08 5.98 -7.26
C ILE A 68 7.40 5.87 -6.48
N PRO A 69 8.52 5.53 -7.15
CA PRO A 69 9.82 5.50 -6.50
C PRO A 69 10.12 6.79 -5.74
N PHE A 70 10.70 6.66 -4.55
CA PHE A 70 11.10 7.78 -3.69
C PHE A 70 9.96 8.66 -3.14
N MET A 71 8.70 8.41 -3.52
CA MET A 71 7.54 9.15 -3.03
C MET A 71 6.60 8.29 -2.17
N GLY A 72 6.40 7.02 -2.53
CA GLY A 72 5.50 6.12 -1.82
C GLY A 72 4.47 5.48 -2.75
N ALA A 73 3.24 5.32 -2.28
CA ALA A 73 2.12 4.85 -3.09
C ALA A 73 0.87 5.66 -2.78
N ALA A 74 -0.11 5.60 -3.67
CA ALA A 74 -1.39 6.25 -3.46
C ALA A 74 -2.53 5.48 -4.12
N VAL A 75 -3.69 5.50 -3.47
CA VAL A 75 -4.98 5.11 -4.03
C VAL A 75 -5.92 6.33 -4.13
N ALA A 76 -6.33 6.66 -5.36
CA ALA A 76 -7.17 7.85 -5.59
C ALA A 76 -8.67 7.51 -5.54
N MET A 77 -9.45 8.34 -4.85
CA MET A 77 -10.91 8.34 -4.93
C MET A 77 -11.40 8.82 -6.30
N LYS A 78 -12.51 8.28 -6.79
CA LYS A 78 -13.16 8.71 -8.06
C LYS A 78 -14.35 9.65 -7.84
N ARG A 79 -14.74 9.86 -6.60
CA ARG A 79 -15.73 10.85 -6.18
C ARG A 79 -15.22 11.53 -4.89
N PRO A 80 -15.64 12.77 -4.61
CA PRO A 80 -15.38 13.38 -3.31
C PRO A 80 -16.12 12.62 -2.19
N PRO A 81 -15.60 12.64 -0.95
CA PRO A 81 -16.32 12.17 0.23
C PRO A 81 -17.65 12.91 0.41
N ARG A 82 -18.63 12.25 1.03
CA ARG A 82 -19.95 12.86 1.29
C ARG A 82 -19.93 13.91 2.39
N ASP A 83 -19.11 13.66 3.41
CA ASP A 83 -18.94 14.50 4.59
C ASP A 83 -17.55 14.27 5.20
N ALA A 84 -17.22 15.06 6.23
CA ALA A 84 -15.95 14.96 6.94
C ALA A 84 -15.76 13.62 7.68
N TYR A 85 -16.86 12.91 8.01
CA TYR A 85 -16.79 11.62 8.67
C TYR A 85 -16.33 10.53 7.70
N GLU A 86 -16.92 10.49 6.50
CA GLU A 86 -16.49 9.59 5.42
C GLU A 86 -15.03 9.85 5.04
N GLU A 87 -14.62 11.12 4.94
CA GLU A 87 -13.23 11.50 4.69
C GLU A 87 -12.28 11.02 5.80
N ALA A 88 -12.63 11.26 7.06
CA ALA A 88 -11.82 10.84 8.21
C ALA A 88 -11.67 9.31 8.28
N LEU A 89 -12.74 8.56 8.01
CA LEU A 89 -12.65 7.10 7.96
C LEU A 89 -11.68 6.63 6.88
N ILE A 90 -11.80 7.17 5.66
CA ILE A 90 -10.89 6.82 4.56
C ILE A 90 -9.45 7.17 4.94
N ALA A 91 -9.21 8.36 5.48
CA ALA A 91 -7.89 8.83 5.90
C ALA A 91 -7.28 7.99 7.02
N LEU A 92 -8.09 7.47 7.96
CA LEU A 92 -7.62 6.60 9.04
C LEU A 92 -7.39 5.15 8.59
N GLY A 93 -8.03 4.71 7.52
CA GLY A 93 -7.93 3.33 7.03
C GLY A 93 -6.48 2.87 6.82
N GLY A 94 -5.66 3.72 6.21
CA GLY A 94 -4.24 3.45 5.96
C GLY A 94 -3.42 3.35 7.25
N PRO A 95 -3.36 4.40 8.09
CA PRO A 95 -2.63 4.38 9.36
C PRO A 95 -3.03 3.24 10.29
N VAL A 96 -4.32 2.89 10.36
CA VAL A 96 -4.78 1.77 11.22
C VAL A 96 -4.21 0.44 10.72
N LEU A 97 -4.31 0.16 9.41
CA LEU A 97 -3.83 -1.11 8.87
C LEU A 97 -2.30 -1.15 8.79
N GLY A 98 -1.66 -0.01 8.49
CA GLY A 98 -0.21 0.18 8.53
C GLY A 98 0.36 -0.07 9.92
N THR A 99 -0.26 0.49 10.96
CA THR A 99 0.11 0.23 12.36
C THR A 99 -0.03 -1.24 12.73
N ALA A 100 -1.13 -1.89 12.33
CA ALA A 100 -1.31 -3.32 12.57
C ALA A 100 -0.23 -4.18 11.87
N GLY A 101 0.11 -3.84 10.62
CA GLY A 101 1.21 -4.47 9.89
C GLY A 101 2.56 -4.24 10.56
N SER A 102 2.81 -3.01 11.02
CA SER A 102 4.04 -2.64 11.74
C SER A 102 4.19 -3.43 13.05
N LEU A 103 3.13 -3.50 13.86
CA LEU A 103 3.14 -4.28 15.11
C LEU A 103 3.44 -5.76 14.86
N ALA A 104 2.91 -6.34 13.78
CA ALA A 104 3.20 -7.72 13.41
C ALA A 104 4.69 -7.91 13.05
N VAL A 105 5.25 -7.03 12.21
CA VAL A 105 6.67 -7.08 11.82
C VAL A 105 7.59 -6.80 13.01
N TRP A 106 7.22 -5.86 13.88
CA TRP A 106 7.92 -5.56 15.12
C TRP A 106 7.96 -6.76 16.06
N GLY A 107 6.83 -7.43 16.26
CA GLY A 107 6.74 -8.63 17.08
C GLY A 107 7.66 -9.75 16.56
N VAL A 108 7.70 -9.95 15.24
CA VAL A 108 8.67 -10.87 14.61
C VAL A 108 10.10 -10.42 14.83
N GLY A 109 10.39 -9.13 14.72
CA GLY A 109 11.70 -8.55 15.00
C GLY A 109 12.17 -8.83 16.43
N LEU A 110 11.31 -8.61 17.41
CA LEU A 110 11.61 -8.90 18.82
C LEU A 110 11.81 -10.39 19.08
N SER A 111 10.97 -11.26 18.51
CA SER A 111 11.05 -12.71 18.77
C SER A 111 12.27 -13.37 18.11
N THR A 112 12.80 -12.78 17.04
CA THR A 112 13.94 -13.34 16.28
C THR A 112 15.25 -12.59 16.48
N GLY A 113 15.23 -11.40 17.11
CA GLY A 113 16.37 -10.50 17.16
C GLY A 113 16.74 -9.89 15.80
N SER A 114 15.80 -9.89 14.83
CA SER A 114 16.05 -9.43 13.47
C SER A 114 16.07 -7.90 13.38
N GLN A 115 17.25 -7.33 13.18
CA GLN A 115 17.41 -5.89 12.95
C GLN A 115 16.72 -5.40 11.68
N LEU A 116 16.64 -6.26 10.64
CA LEU A 116 15.88 -5.96 9.43
C LEU A 116 14.40 -5.74 9.74
N CYS A 117 13.79 -6.65 10.52
CA CYS A 117 12.38 -6.54 10.88
C CYS A 117 12.13 -5.32 11.78
N LEU A 118 13.03 -5.04 12.73
CA LEU A 118 12.89 -3.86 13.59
C LEU A 118 12.99 -2.55 12.78
N ALA A 119 13.93 -2.45 11.83
CA ALA A 119 14.04 -1.29 10.94
C ALA A 119 12.83 -1.14 10.03
N LEU A 120 12.29 -2.24 9.50
CA LEU A 120 11.08 -2.23 8.68
C LEU A 120 9.85 -1.79 9.49
N ALA A 121 9.72 -2.24 10.74
CA ALA A 121 8.64 -1.83 11.62
C ALA A 121 8.73 -0.34 11.97
N ASP A 122 9.93 0.16 12.28
CA ASP A 122 10.15 1.59 12.54
C ASP A 122 9.67 2.45 11.36
N PHE A 123 10.09 2.11 10.14
CA PHE A 123 9.59 2.74 8.93
C PHE A 123 8.05 2.64 8.80
N ALA A 124 7.48 1.46 9.06
CA ALA A 124 6.04 1.24 8.93
C ALA A 124 5.20 2.00 9.96
N PHE A 125 5.75 2.40 11.11
CA PHE A 125 5.03 3.27 12.06
C PHE A 125 4.98 4.74 11.60
N MET A 126 5.88 5.15 10.72
CA MET A 126 5.96 6.53 10.22
C MET A 126 5.04 6.80 9.03
N ILE A 127 4.52 5.76 8.38
CA ILE A 127 3.62 5.85 7.22
C ILE A 127 2.17 5.70 7.65
#